data_AF-G9KRC1-F1
#
_entry.id   AF-G9KRC1-F1
#
_cell.length_a   1.000
_cell.length_b   1.000
_cell.length_c   1.000
_cell.angle_alpha   90.00
_cell.angle_beta   90.00
_cell.angle_gamma   90.00
#
_symmetry.space_group_name_H-M   'P 1'
#
loop_
_entity.id
_entity.type
_entity.pdbx_description
1 polymer ?
#
loop_
_entity_poly.entity_id
_entity_poly.type
_entity_poly.pdbx_seq_one_letter_code
_entity_poly.pdbx_strand_id
1 'polypeptide(L)'
;VMTVDGINQFTSIFCLTVMSIDRYLAVVHPIKSAKWRRPRTAKMINVAVWGVSLLVILPIMIYAGLRSNQWGRSSCTINWPGESGAWYTGFIIYTFILGFLVPLTII
;
A
#
# COMPACT_ATOMS: atom_id res chain seq x y z
N VAL A 1 -5.05 -10.61 -11.32
CA VAL A 1 -5.76 -9.31 -11.42
C VAL A 1 -5.82 -8.65 -10.05
N MET A 2 -6.59 -9.17 -9.08
CA MET A 2 -6.78 -8.54 -7.75
C MET A 2 -5.50 -8.13 -7.01
N THR A 3 -4.44 -8.93 -7.07
CA THR A 3 -3.16 -8.64 -6.41
C THR A 3 -2.41 -7.50 -7.11
N VAL A 4 -2.39 -7.49 -8.43
CA VAL A 4 -1.73 -6.45 -9.24
C VAL A 4 -2.45 -5.11 -9.11
N ASP A 5 -3.79 -5.13 -9.08
CA ASP A 5 -4.60 -3.94 -8.87
C ASP A 5 -4.31 -3.31 -7.49
N GLY A 6 -4.18 -4.15 -6.45
CA GLY A 6 -3.73 -3.71 -5.14
C GLY A 6 -2.34 -3.07 -5.16
N ILE A 7 -1.37 -3.69 -5.86
CA ILE A 7 0.02 -3.18 -5.92
C ILE A 7 0.02 -1.79 -6.55
N ASN A 8 -0.69 -1.64 -7.66
CA ASN A 8 -0.78 -0.37 -8.35
C ASN A 8 -1.41 0.71 -7.46
N GLN A 9 -2.53 0.40 -6.81
CA GLN A 9 -3.23 1.35 -5.94
C GLN A 9 -2.34 1.85 -4.79
N PHE A 10 -1.74 0.95 -3.99
CA PHE A 10 -0.90 1.35 -2.85
C PHE A 10 0.36 2.08 -3.30
N THR A 11 0.98 1.64 -4.40
CA THR A 11 2.19 2.28 -4.94
C THR A 11 1.89 3.71 -5.39
N SER A 12 0.78 3.94 -6.11
CA SER A 12 0.38 5.30 -6.51
C SER A 12 0.15 6.21 -5.31
N ILE A 13 -0.56 5.72 -4.28
CA ILE A 13 -0.87 6.48 -3.07
C ILE A 13 0.41 6.85 -2.30
N PHE A 14 1.31 5.89 -2.08
CA PHE A 14 2.57 6.15 -1.39
C PHE A 14 3.49 7.08 -2.19
N CYS A 15 3.53 6.95 -3.52
CA CYS A 15 4.24 7.89 -4.39
C CYS A 15 3.70 9.32 -4.27
N LEU A 16 2.38 9.51 -4.26
CA LEU A 16 1.76 10.82 -4.06
C LEU A 16 2.12 11.40 -2.68
N THR A 17 2.01 10.59 -1.64
CA THR A 17 2.35 10.96 -0.26
C THR A 17 3.81 11.44 -0.17
N VAL A 18 4.73 10.70 -0.76
CA VAL A 18 6.15 11.05 -0.84
C VAL A 18 6.37 12.37 -1.59
N MET A 19 5.69 12.58 -2.71
CA MET A 19 5.79 13.84 -3.47
C MET A 19 5.29 15.03 -2.65
N SER A 20 4.18 14.89 -1.91
CA SER A 20 3.68 15.92 -1.01
C SER A 20 4.67 16.25 0.11
N ILE A 21 5.29 15.23 0.73
CA ILE A 21 6.34 15.43 1.74
C ILE A 21 7.55 16.16 1.15
N ASP A 22 7.99 15.81 -0.06
CA ASP A 22 9.09 16.50 -0.75
C ASP A 22 8.79 17.99 -0.94
N ARG A 23 7.58 18.31 -1.40
CA ARG A 23 7.14 19.71 -1.54
C ARG A 23 7.10 20.42 -0.19
N TYR A 24 6.55 19.79 0.85
CA TYR A 24 6.49 20.37 2.20
C TYR A 24 7.89 20.66 2.76
N LEU A 25 8.82 19.70 2.66
CA LEU A 25 10.19 19.86 3.14
C LEU A 25 10.97 20.92 2.35
N ALA A 26 10.72 21.05 1.04
CA ALA A 26 11.33 22.09 0.22
C ALA A 26 10.93 23.51 0.65
N VAL A 27 9.68 23.69 1.08
CA VAL A 27 9.16 25.01 1.50
C VAL A 27 9.54 25.32 2.96
N VAL A 28 9.29 24.41 3.89
CA VAL A 28 9.46 24.67 5.33
C VAL A 28 10.92 24.53 5.79
N HIS A 29 11.71 23.66 5.14
CA HIS A 29 13.08 23.36 5.54
C HIS A 29 14.09 23.44 4.38
N PRO A 30 14.28 24.61 3.74
CA PRO A 30 15.08 24.76 2.52
C PRO A 30 16.54 24.28 2.66
N ILE A 31 17.16 24.48 3.83
CA ILE A 31 18.56 24.08 4.10
C ILE A 31 18.69 22.55 4.21
N LYS A 32 17.70 21.86 4.82
CA LYS A 32 17.67 20.38 4.87
C LYS A 32 17.25 19.79 3.53
N SER A 33 16.34 20.44 2.80
CA SER A 33 15.89 20.05 1.47
C SER A 33 17.04 20.00 0.45
N ALA A 34 17.97 20.96 0.49
CA ALA A 34 19.16 20.96 -0.36
C ALA A 34 20.03 19.69 -0.18
N LYS A 35 20.08 19.13 1.03
CA LYS A 35 20.78 17.85 1.32
C LYS A 35 19.91 16.64 0.99
N TRP A 36 18.58 16.76 1.07
CA TRP A 36 17.61 15.69 0.86
C TRP A 36 17.38 15.38 -0.63
N ARG A 37 17.47 16.37 -1.52
CA ARG A 37 17.34 16.23 -2.99
C ARG A 37 18.46 15.44 -3.69
N ARG A 38 19.28 14.68 -2.95
CA ARG A 38 20.29 13.80 -3.56
C ARG A 38 19.58 12.64 -4.27
N PRO A 39 20.00 12.27 -5.50
CA PRO A 39 19.39 11.17 -6.26
C PRO A 39 19.42 9.82 -5.51
N ARG A 40 20.39 9.63 -4.61
CA ARG A 40 20.45 8.47 -3.71
C ARG A 40 19.26 8.40 -2.76
N THR A 41 18.84 9.53 -2.18
CA THR A 41 17.69 9.60 -1.27
C THR A 41 16.40 9.30 -2.02
N ALA A 42 16.19 9.90 -3.20
CA ALA A 42 15.03 9.64 -4.04
C ALA A 42 14.93 8.15 -4.43
N LYS A 43 16.07 7.53 -4.78
CA LYS A 43 16.12 6.09 -5.08
C LYS A 43 15.76 5.23 -3.86
N MET A 44 16.29 5.56 -2.67
CA MET A 44 15.95 4.84 -1.43
C MET A 44 14.46 4.95 -1.09
N ILE A 45 13.89 6.15 -1.24
CA ILE A 45 12.45 6.40 -0.99
C ILE A 45 11.61 5.58 -1.96
N ASN A 46 11.95 5.56 -3.25
CA ASN A 46 11.21 4.78 -4.24
C ASN A 46 11.28 3.27 -3.94
N VAL A 47 12.48 2.74 -3.64
CA VAL A 47 12.63 1.34 -3.23
C VAL A 47 11.85 1.02 -1.96
N ALA A 48 11.83 1.93 -0.98
CA ALA A 48 11.04 1.77 0.23
C ALA A 48 9.53 1.75 -0.07
N VAL A 49 9.03 2.64 -0.93
CA VAL A 49 7.62 2.65 -1.36
C VAL A 49 7.23 1.31 -1.99
N TRP A 50 8.04 0.82 -2.94
CA TRP A 50 7.81 -0.50 -3.55
C TRP A 50 7.83 -1.63 -2.52
N GLY A 51 8.81 -1.62 -1.62
CA GLY A 51 8.92 -2.62 -0.56
C GLY A 51 7.70 -2.61 0.37
N VAL A 52 7.23 -1.44 0.79
CA VAL A 52 6.05 -1.29 1.65
C VAL A 52 4.78 -1.73 0.91
N SER A 53 4.60 -1.35 -0.36
CA SER A 53 3.48 -1.83 -1.18
C SER A 53 3.44 -3.35 -1.26
N LEU A 54 4.57 -3.99 -1.54
CA LEU A 54 4.67 -5.45 -1.61
C LEU A 54 4.37 -6.10 -0.25
N LEU A 55 4.84 -5.50 0.85
CA LEU A 55 4.59 -5.98 2.21
C LEU A 55 3.10 -5.91 2.59
N VAL A 56 2.42 -4.83 2.23
CA VAL A 56 0.96 -4.68 2.46
C VAL A 56 0.15 -5.74 1.70
N ILE A 57 0.66 -6.21 0.55
CA ILE A 57 -0.07 -7.10 -0.37
C ILE A 57 0.30 -8.58 -0.18
N LEU A 58 1.44 -8.86 0.46
CA LEU A 58 1.83 -10.20 0.90
C LEU A 58 0.69 -11.01 1.54
N PRO A 59 -0.08 -10.50 2.51
CA PRO A 59 -1.22 -11.25 3.07
C PRO A 59 -2.30 -11.55 2.01
N ILE A 60 -2.58 -10.62 1.09
CA ILE A 60 -3.53 -10.88 -0.02
C ILE A 60 -3.02 -12.01 -0.90
N MET A 61 -1.71 -12.03 -1.21
CA MET A 61 -1.08 -13.06 -2.04
C MET A 61 -1.14 -14.44 -1.40
N ILE A 62 -0.92 -14.52 -0.08
CA ILE A 62 -0.92 -15.78 0.67
C ILE A 62 -2.35 -16.34 0.80
N TYR A 63 -3.35 -15.47 1.00
CA TYR A 63 -4.72 -15.89 1.24
C TYR A 63 -5.62 -15.86 0.00
N ALA A 64 -5.14 -15.40 -1.16
CA ALA A 64 -5.90 -15.47 -2.41
C ALA A 64 -6.06 -16.93 -2.87
N GLY A 65 -7.31 -17.38 -3.04
CA GLY A 65 -7.63 -18.73 -3.50
C GLY A 65 -8.82 -18.75 -4.44
N LEU A 66 -8.95 -19.83 -5.22
CA LEU A 66 -10.15 -20.05 -6.02
C LEU A 66 -11.25 -20.63 -5.13
N ARG A 67 -12.39 -19.96 -5.09
CA ARG A 67 -13.61 -20.48 -4.48
C ARG A 67 -14.58 -20.86 -5.60
N SER A 68 -14.90 -22.14 -5.69
CA SER A 68 -15.94 -22.63 -6.59
C SER A 68 -17.31 -22.33 -5.99
N ASN A 69 -18.19 -21.71 -6.77
CA ASN A 69 -19.59 -21.55 -6.39
C ASN A 69 -20.39 -22.80 -6.74
N GLN A 70 -21.61 -22.91 -6.20
CA GLN A 70 -22.46 -24.09 -6.42
C GLN A 70 -22.96 -24.26 -7.87
N TRP A 71 -22.68 -23.29 -8.74
CA TRP A 71 -22.99 -23.32 -10.18
C TRP A 71 -21.75 -23.63 -11.05
N GLY A 72 -20.65 -24.13 -10.47
CA GLY A 72 -19.45 -24.51 -11.20
C GLY A 72 -18.61 -23.34 -11.72
N ARG A 73 -18.92 -22.09 -11.33
CA ARG A 73 -18.05 -20.93 -11.60
C ARG A 73 -17.04 -20.79 -10.48
N SER A 74 -15.77 -20.77 -10.83
CA SER A 74 -14.68 -20.50 -9.90
C SER A 74 -14.37 -19.01 -9.90
N SER A 75 -14.45 -18.37 -8.73
CA SER A 75 -14.04 -16.97 -8.54
C SER A 75 -12.84 -16.90 -7.63
N CYS A 76 -11.87 -16.04 -7.96
CA CYS A 76 -10.73 -15.79 -7.08
C CYS A 76 -11.20 -14.88 -5.95
N THR A 77 -11.06 -15.32 -4.69
CA THR A 77 -11.45 -14.57 -3.50
C THR A 77 -10.43 -14.82 -2.38
N ILE A 78 -10.45 -13.97 -1.36
CA ILE A 78 -9.54 -14.10 -0.22
C ILE A 78 -10.11 -15.12 0.76
N ASN A 79 -9.38 -16.22 0.97
CA ASN A 79 -9.73 -17.29 1.89
C ASN A 79 -8.97 -17.10 3.21
N TRP A 80 -9.61 -16.43 4.17
CA TRP A 80 -9.03 -16.18 5.50
C TRP A 80 -8.95 -17.48 6.32
N PRO A 81 -7.85 -17.73 7.05
CA PRO A 81 -7.61 -19.00 7.76
C PRO A 81 -8.36 -19.14 9.10
N GLY A 82 -9.46 -18.43 9.31
CA GLY A 82 -10.24 -18.50 10.55
C GLY A 82 -11.72 -18.23 10.31
N GLU A 83 -12.58 -18.99 10.99
CA GLU A 83 -14.05 -18.82 10.91
C GLU A 83 -14.53 -17.51 11.53
N SER A 84 -13.67 -16.82 12.28
CA SER A 84 -13.92 -15.50 12.87
C SER A 84 -13.66 -14.38 11.86
N GLY A 85 -14.67 -13.55 11.58
CA GLY A 85 -14.57 -12.35 10.72
C GLY A 85 -13.57 -11.28 11.17
N ALA A 86 -12.94 -11.44 12.34
CA ALA A 86 -11.94 -10.53 12.89
C ALA A 86 -10.73 -10.31 11.96
N TRP A 87 -10.26 -11.36 11.26
CA TRP A 87 -9.13 -11.25 10.32
C TRP A 87 -9.46 -10.34 9.13
N TYR A 88 -10.67 -10.49 8.59
CA TYR A 88 -11.15 -9.66 7.50
C TYR A 88 -11.30 -8.19 7.93
N THR A 89 -11.92 -7.95 9.09
CA THR A 89 -12.08 -6.59 9.63
C THR A 89 -10.73 -5.95 9.94
N GLY A 90 -9.80 -6.69 10.56
CA GLY A 90 -8.45 -6.21 10.84
C GLY A 90 -7.70 -5.82 9.56
N PHE A 91 -7.81 -6.65 8.52
CA PHE A 91 -7.20 -6.36 7.23
C PHE A 91 -7.78 -5.11 6.56
N ILE A 92 -9.11 -4.92 6.59
CA ILE A 92 -9.75 -3.72 6.07
C ILE A 92 -9.29 -2.48 6.82
N ILE A 93 -9.28 -2.50 8.15
CA ILE A 93 -8.86 -1.36 8.96
C ILE A 93 -7.39 -1.03 8.68
N TYR A 94 -6.52 -2.04 8.65
CA TYR A 94 -5.11 -1.88 8.34
C TYR A 94 -4.89 -1.24 6.96
N THR A 95 -5.53 -1.77 5.92
CA THR A 95 -5.41 -1.24 4.55
C THR A 95 -6.03 0.14 4.40
N PHE A 96 -7.12 0.44 5.11
CA PHE A 96 -7.75 1.76 5.12
C PHE A 96 -6.86 2.81 5.80
N ILE A 97 -6.25 2.48 6.95
CA ILE A 97 -5.35 3.41 7.64
C ILE A 97 -4.15 3.74 6.74
N LEU A 98 -3.50 2.73 6.18
CA LEU A 98 -2.29 2.93 5.37
C LEU A 98 -2.58 3.52 3.99
N GLY A 99 -3.66 3.09 3.33
CA GLY A 99 -4.02 3.52 1.99
C GLY A 99 -4.81 4.82 1.94
N PHE A 100 -5.40 5.28 3.04
CA PHE A 100 -6.25 6.46 3.03
C PHE A 100 -5.91 7.46 4.14
N LEU A 101 -6.02 7.09 5.42
CA LEU A 101 -5.88 8.05 6.51
C LEU A 101 -4.47 8.65 6.60
N VAL A 102 -3.43 7.80 6.53
CA VAL A 102 -2.04 8.27 6.59
C VAL A 102 -1.73 9.22 5.42
N PRO A 103 -1.97 8.85 4.15
CA PRO A 103 -1.83 9.77 3.01
C PRO A 103 -2.60 11.09 3.19
N LEU A 104 -3.85 11.02 3.65
CA LEU A 104 -4.71 12.20 3.80
C LEU A 104 -4.23 13.18 4.87
N THR A 105 -3.54 12.70 5.91
CA THR A 105 -2.90 13.60 6.90
C THR A 105 -1.64 14.30 6.39
N ILE A 106 -1.07 13.80 5.30
CA ILE A 106 0.23 14.25 4.76
C ILE A 106 0.06 15.14 3.54
N ILE A 107 -0.94 14.85 2.69
CA ILE A 107 -1.31 15.63 1.51
C ILE A 107 -2.01 16.91 1.93
#